data_AF-A0A970MTU3-F1
#
_entry.id   AF-A0A970MTU3-F1
#
_cell.length_a   1.000
_cell.length_b   1.000
_cell.length_c   1.000
_cell.angle_alpha   90.00
_cell.angle_beta   90.00
_cell.angle_gamma   90.00
#
_symmetry.space_group_name_H-M   'P 1'
#
loop_
_entity.id
_entity.type
_entity.pdbx_description
1 polymer ?
#
loop_
_entity_poly.entity_id
_entity_poly.type
_entity_poly.pdbx_seq_one_letter_code
_entity_poly.pdbx_strand_id
1 'polypeptide(L)'
;MSATNAVNEESIGGLILSLMNYVLIGALICTASINAAEAAKSQAPETGRTVVVETNKGVIKFALYEKDAPITTKNFVGLVEKKFYDGLKFHRVVPGFVIQGGDPKGDGTGGSDAKIKLEVSPKLKHDAAGVVAMARSQNP
;
A
#
# COMPACT_ATOMS: atom_id res chain seq x y z
N MET A 1 -19.75 42.81 -68.33
CA MET A 1 -19.56 42.82 -66.87
C MET A 1 -19.67 41.39 -66.39
N SER A 2 -18.55 40.69 -66.24
CA SER A 2 -18.54 39.34 -65.68
C SER A 2 -17.27 39.18 -64.87
N ALA A 3 -17.43 38.99 -63.56
CA ALA A 3 -16.40 38.51 -62.67
C ALA A 3 -17.10 37.56 -61.71
N THR A 4 -17.12 36.29 -62.08
CA THR A 4 -17.58 35.16 -61.27
C THR A 4 -16.56 34.93 -60.15
N ASN A 5 -16.97 35.20 -58.91
CA ASN A 5 -16.20 34.86 -57.71
C ASN A 5 -16.22 33.34 -57.51
N ALA A 6 -15.21 32.66 -58.05
CA ALA A 6 -14.88 31.30 -57.63
C ALA A 6 -14.15 31.39 -56.27
N VAL A 7 -14.91 31.30 -55.19
CA VAL A 7 -14.33 30.98 -53.88
C VAL A 7 -13.84 29.54 -53.95
N ASN A 8 -12.55 29.38 -53.72
CA ASN A 8 -11.79 28.14 -53.91
C ASN A 8 -12.29 27.04 -52.96
N GLU A 9 -13.00 26.03 -53.47
CA GLU A 9 -13.52 24.89 -52.69
C GLU A 9 -12.41 24.10 -51.96
N GLU A 10 -11.18 24.16 -52.48
CA GLU A 10 -9.96 23.55 -51.90
C GLU A 10 -9.60 24.10 -50.50
N SER A 11 -9.99 25.34 -50.17
CA SER A 11 -9.61 25.97 -48.90
C SER A 11 -10.45 25.53 -47.71
N ILE A 12 -11.67 25.04 -47.94
CA ILE A 12 -12.62 24.70 -46.88
C ILE A 12 -12.32 23.28 -46.35
N GLY A 13 -11.90 22.37 -47.23
CA GLY A 13 -11.56 20.99 -46.86
C GLY A 13 -10.35 20.87 -45.91
N GLY A 14 -9.33 21.70 -46.10
CA GLY A 14 -8.13 21.70 -45.23
C GLY A 14 -8.39 22.17 -43.80
N LEU A 15 -9.32 23.12 -43.62
CA LEU A 15 -9.69 23.64 -42.30
C LEU A 15 -10.50 22.60 -41.50
N ILE A 16 -11.40 21.88 -42.17
CA ILE A 16 -12.21 20.81 -41.58
C ILE A 16 -11.31 19.63 -41.16
N LEU A 17 -10.35 19.24 -41.99
CA LEU A 17 -9.43 18.15 -41.68
C LEU A 17 -8.51 18.47 -40.49
N SER A 18 -8.06 19.73 -40.38
CA SER A 18 -7.29 20.23 -39.22
C SER A 18 -8.10 20.17 -37.92
N LEU A 19 -9.35 20.65 -37.94
CA LEU A 19 -10.24 20.62 -36.78
C LEU A 19 -10.56 19.19 -36.34
N MET A 20 -10.82 18.28 -37.29
CA MET A 20 -11.06 16.87 -36.99
C MET A 20 -9.84 16.21 -36.33
N ASN A 21 -8.64 16.52 -36.80
CA ASN A 21 -7.41 15.99 -36.21
C ASN A 21 -7.18 16.52 -34.78
N TYR A 22 -7.47 17.80 -34.53
CA TYR A 22 -7.41 18.39 -33.18
C TYR A 22 -8.42 17.77 -32.21
N VAL A 23 -9.64 17.45 -32.67
CA VAL A 23 -10.66 16.78 -31.85
C VAL A 23 -10.27 15.34 -31.52
N LEU A 24 -9.70 14.60 -32.48
CA LEU A 24 -9.20 13.24 -32.25
C LEU A 24 -8.03 13.21 -31.26
N ILE A 25 -7.07 14.11 -31.41
CA ILE A 25 -5.91 14.21 -30.50
C ILE A 25 -6.38 14.59 -29.08
N GLY A 26 -7.33 15.53 -28.96
CA GLY A 26 -7.91 15.90 -27.66
C GLY A 26 -8.63 14.76 -26.96
N ALA A 27 -9.42 13.96 -27.69
CA ALA A 27 -10.13 12.80 -27.14
C ALA A 27 -9.17 11.68 -26.68
N LEU A 28 -8.07 11.46 -27.41
CA LEU A 28 -7.04 10.49 -27.04
C LEU A 28 -6.27 10.90 -25.78
N ILE A 29 -5.95 12.19 -25.63
CA ILE A 29 -5.29 12.72 -24.44
C ILE A 29 -6.23 12.61 -23.21
N CYS A 30 -7.51 12.92 -23.37
CA CYS A 30 -8.49 12.79 -22.28
C CYS A 30 -8.66 11.34 -21.82
N THR A 31 -8.77 10.38 -22.75
CA THR A 31 -8.93 8.96 -22.39
C THR A 31 -7.69 8.36 -21.74
N ALA A 32 -6.48 8.73 -22.18
CA ALA A 32 -5.24 8.34 -21.50
C ALA A 32 -5.16 8.88 -20.06
N SER A 33 -5.59 10.12 -19.84
CA SER A 33 -5.56 10.77 -18.53
C SER A 33 -6.52 10.12 -17.53
N ILE A 34 -7.68 9.63 -18.00
CA ILE A 34 -8.67 8.95 -17.15
C ILE A 34 -8.13 7.59 -16.68
N ASN A 35 -7.46 6.82 -17.55
CA ASN A 35 -6.89 5.52 -17.19
C ASN A 35 -5.76 5.60 -16.15
N ALA A 36 -4.95 6.67 -16.18
CA ALA A 36 -3.85 6.84 -15.23
C ALA A 36 -4.33 7.12 -13.80
N ALA A 37 -5.44 7.87 -13.66
CA ALA A 37 -6.02 8.18 -12.35
C ALA A 37 -6.67 6.95 -11.69
N GLU A 38 -7.30 6.07 -12.48
CA GLU A 38 -7.92 4.83 -11.98
C GLU A 38 -6.88 3.84 -11.43
N ALA A 39 -5.71 3.73 -12.09
CA ALA A 39 -4.62 2.86 -11.66
C ALA A 39 -4.01 3.27 -10.31
N ALA A 40 -3.99 4.57 -10.00
CA ALA A 40 -3.43 5.08 -8.74
C ALA A 40 -4.33 4.81 -7.52
N LYS A 41 -5.64 4.65 -7.70
CA LYS A 41 -6.61 4.46 -6.61
C LYS A 41 -6.67 3.01 -6.09
N SER A 42 -6.13 2.05 -6.83
CA SER A 42 -6.18 0.60 -6.56
C SER A 42 -5.05 0.08 -5.65
N GLN A 43 -4.18 0.95 -5.13
CA GLN A 43 -2.91 0.53 -4.51
C GLN A 43 -2.85 0.63 -2.97
N ALA A 44 -3.87 1.14 -2.29
CA ALA A 44 -3.87 1.11 -0.82
C ALA A 44 -4.00 -0.34 -0.31
N PRO A 45 -3.23 -0.75 0.71
CA PRO A 45 -3.38 -2.08 1.31
C PRO A 45 -4.73 -2.19 2.00
N GLU A 46 -5.46 -3.26 1.74
CA GLU A 46 -6.74 -3.49 2.39
C GLU A 46 -6.54 -4.00 3.81
N THR A 47 -7.14 -3.32 4.77
CA THR A 47 -7.09 -3.69 6.19
C THR A 47 -8.08 -4.81 6.50
N GLY A 48 -7.59 -5.86 7.17
CA GLY A 48 -8.40 -6.94 7.73
C GLY A 48 -8.75 -6.70 9.20
N ARG A 49 -8.57 -7.73 10.03
CA ARG A 49 -8.86 -7.68 11.47
C ARG A 49 -8.09 -6.59 12.21
N THR A 50 -8.73 -5.99 13.21
CA THR A 50 -8.09 -5.07 14.17
C THR A 50 -7.67 -5.83 15.41
N VAL A 51 -6.45 -5.60 15.85
CA VAL A 51 -5.86 -6.16 17.07
C VAL A 51 -5.85 -5.07 18.14
N VAL A 52 -6.20 -5.46 19.36
CA VAL A 52 -6.12 -4.61 20.56
C VAL A 52 -5.12 -5.26 21.51
N VAL A 53 -4.08 -4.50 21.87
CA VAL A 53 -3.07 -4.91 22.85
C VAL A 53 -3.23 -4.04 24.08
N GLU A 54 -3.61 -4.67 25.18
CA GLU A 54 -3.70 -4.02 26.48
C GLU A 54 -2.34 -4.08 27.18
N THR A 55 -1.84 -2.92 27.59
CA THR A 55 -0.55 -2.82 28.29
C THR A 55 -0.72 -2.01 29.57
N ASN A 56 0.24 -2.13 30.49
CA ASN A 56 0.30 -1.27 31.68
C ASN A 56 0.56 0.22 31.37
N LYS A 57 0.79 0.58 30.09
CA LYS A 57 0.99 1.96 29.62
C LYS A 57 -0.16 2.45 28.73
N GLY A 58 -1.22 1.67 28.59
CA GLY A 58 -2.39 2.00 27.77
C GLY A 58 -2.66 0.98 26.68
N VAL A 59 -3.64 1.30 25.84
CA VAL A 59 -4.14 0.41 24.78
C VAL A 59 -3.49 0.78 23.44
N ILE A 60 -2.93 -0.21 22.76
CA ILE A 60 -2.42 -0.09 21.39
C ILE A 60 -3.41 -0.80 20.46
N LYS A 61 -3.82 -0.14 19.38
CA LYS A 61 -4.72 -0.72 18.36
C LYS A 61 -4.07 -0.62 17.00
N PHE A 62 -4.11 -1.70 16.23
CA PHE A 62 -3.60 -1.71 14.85
C PHE A 62 -4.37 -2.71 13.98
N ALA A 63 -4.40 -2.45 12.68
CA ALA A 63 -5.02 -3.33 11.69
C ALA A 63 -3.98 -4.29 11.08
N LEU A 64 -4.44 -5.49 10.71
CA LEU A 64 -3.63 -6.49 10.02
C LEU A 64 -3.90 -6.45 8.51
N TYR A 65 -2.85 -6.37 7.71
CA TYR A 65 -2.94 -6.45 6.24
C TYR A 65 -2.95 -7.90 5.76
N GLU A 66 -4.05 -8.62 6.02
CA GLU A 66 -4.16 -10.06 5.79
C GLU A 66 -4.05 -10.48 4.32
N LYS A 67 -4.40 -9.59 3.39
CA LYS A 67 -4.22 -9.85 1.94
C LYS A 67 -2.76 -9.74 1.50
N ASP A 68 -2.02 -8.78 2.05
CA ASP A 68 -0.64 -8.49 1.67
C ASP A 68 0.39 -9.32 2.45
N ALA A 69 0.05 -9.82 3.65
CA ALA A 69 0.90 -10.66 4.48
C ALA A 69 0.12 -11.83 5.15
N PRO A 70 -0.47 -12.74 4.37
CA PRO A 70 -1.37 -13.78 4.87
C PRO A 70 -0.71 -14.78 5.83
N ILE A 71 0.53 -15.18 5.60
CA ILE A 71 1.23 -16.16 6.45
C ILE A 71 1.58 -15.51 7.80
N THR A 72 2.08 -14.28 7.75
CA THR A 72 2.49 -13.51 8.92
C THR A 72 1.30 -13.19 9.82
N THR A 73 0.23 -12.67 9.23
CA THR A 73 -1.00 -12.33 9.97
C THR A 73 -1.68 -13.57 10.54
N LYS A 74 -1.74 -14.68 9.79
CA LYS A 74 -2.27 -15.96 10.29
C LYS A 74 -1.45 -16.49 11.47
N ASN A 75 -0.12 -16.45 11.38
CA ASN A 75 0.75 -16.86 12.48
C ASN A 75 0.55 -15.99 13.73
N PHE A 76 0.54 -14.67 13.56
CA PHE A 76 0.31 -13.71 14.64
C PHE A 76 -1.03 -13.96 15.35
N VAL A 77 -2.12 -14.09 14.59
CA VAL A 77 -3.45 -14.40 15.12
C VAL A 77 -3.45 -15.72 15.89
N GLY A 78 -2.84 -16.77 15.34
CA GLY A 78 -2.76 -18.07 16.02
C GLY A 78 -1.99 -18.00 17.34
N LEU A 79 -0.99 -17.12 17.46
CA LEU A 79 -0.27 -16.88 18.71
C LEU A 79 -1.13 -16.09 19.71
N VAL A 80 -1.90 -15.10 19.25
CA VAL A 80 -2.88 -14.37 20.08
C VAL A 80 -3.94 -15.32 20.65
N GLU A 81 -4.54 -16.18 19.82
CA GLU A 81 -5.56 -17.15 20.25
C GLU A 81 -5.03 -18.13 21.31
N LYS A 82 -3.73 -18.42 21.28
CA LYS A 82 -3.03 -19.25 22.28
C LYS A 82 -2.56 -18.47 23.50
N LYS A 83 -2.90 -17.18 23.62
CA LYS A 83 -2.44 -16.29 24.70
C LYS A 83 -0.92 -16.19 24.82
N PHE A 84 -0.20 -16.40 23.71
CA PHE A 84 1.27 -16.44 23.71
C PHE A 84 1.91 -15.13 24.16
N TYR A 85 1.26 -13.99 23.87
CA TYR A 85 1.79 -12.66 24.18
C TYR A 85 1.44 -12.17 25.59
N ASP A 86 0.60 -12.90 26.34
CA ASP A 86 0.14 -12.48 27.66
C ASP A 86 1.31 -12.43 28.64
N GLY A 87 1.46 -11.31 29.36
CA GLY A 87 2.54 -11.11 30.33
C GLY A 87 3.92 -10.84 29.74
N LEU A 88 4.06 -10.82 28.40
CA LEU A 88 5.34 -10.49 27.77
C LEU A 88 5.63 -9.00 27.83
N LYS A 89 6.93 -8.65 27.93
CA LYS A 89 7.40 -7.27 27.96
C LYS A 89 7.91 -6.80 26.59
N PHE A 90 7.90 -5.49 26.37
CA PHE A 90 8.72 -4.85 25.35
C PHE A 90 10.17 -4.78 25.85
N HIS A 91 11.01 -5.70 25.40
CA HIS A 91 12.39 -5.84 25.88
C HIS A 91 13.36 -4.85 25.26
N ARG A 92 13.01 -4.25 24.11
CA ARG A 92 13.84 -3.26 23.41
C ARG A 92 13.03 -2.02 23.07
N VAL A 93 13.53 -0.87 23.50
CA VAL A 93 12.92 0.45 23.29
C VAL A 93 14.01 1.39 22.80
N VAL A 94 13.87 1.88 21.57
CA VAL A 94 14.78 2.86 20.96
C VAL A 94 13.98 4.11 20.60
N PRO A 95 14.17 5.23 21.31
CA PRO A 95 13.46 6.48 21.04
C PRO A 95 13.58 6.92 19.59
N GLY A 96 12.46 7.34 18.98
CA GLY A 96 12.42 7.78 17.58
C GLY A 96 12.55 6.67 16.54
N PHE A 97 12.66 5.40 16.96
CA PHE A 97 12.82 4.28 16.04
C PHE A 97 11.78 3.18 16.25
N VAL A 98 11.91 2.37 17.31
CA VAL A 98 11.09 1.18 17.47
C VAL A 98 10.98 0.71 18.92
N ILE A 99 9.82 0.13 19.24
CA ILE A 99 9.63 -0.75 20.40
C ILE A 99 9.48 -2.18 19.91
N GLN A 100 10.10 -3.13 20.58
CA GLN A 100 10.10 -4.53 20.18
C GLN A 100 9.76 -5.42 21.38
N GLY A 101 8.83 -6.35 21.14
CA GLY A 101 8.32 -7.32 22.12
C GLY A 101 8.15 -8.70 21.48
N GLY A 102 7.26 -9.52 22.03
CA GLY A 102 6.96 -10.85 21.48
C GLY A 102 8.02 -11.91 21.76
N ASP A 103 8.89 -11.68 22.75
CA ASP A 103 9.91 -12.64 23.19
C ASP A 103 9.55 -13.19 24.59
N PRO A 104 9.27 -14.50 24.72
CA PRO A 104 9.03 -15.17 26.00
C PRO A 104 10.19 -15.11 27.00
N LYS A 105 11.44 -15.05 26.52
CA LYS A 105 12.63 -14.90 27.38
C LYS A 105 12.85 -13.46 27.80
N GLY A 106 12.43 -12.53 26.95
CA GLY A 106 12.53 -11.09 27.19
C GLY A 106 13.95 -10.55 27.15
N ASP A 107 14.86 -11.25 26.47
CA ASP A 107 16.27 -10.88 26.23
C ASP A 107 16.58 -10.58 24.76
N GLY A 108 15.59 -10.72 23.89
CA GLY A 108 15.67 -10.53 22.44
C GLY A 108 16.00 -11.80 21.65
N THR A 109 16.18 -12.96 22.30
CA THR A 109 16.65 -14.20 21.66
C THR A 109 15.58 -15.28 21.53
N GLY A 110 14.44 -15.14 22.20
CA GLY A 110 13.31 -16.06 22.08
C GLY A 110 12.33 -15.67 20.98
N GLY A 111 11.26 -16.46 20.88
CA GLY A 111 10.21 -16.33 19.89
C GLY A 111 9.28 -17.54 19.93
N SER A 112 8.30 -17.59 19.02
CA SER A 112 7.50 -18.80 18.83
C SER A 112 8.31 -19.91 18.16
N ASP A 113 7.90 -21.16 18.37
CA ASP A 113 8.53 -22.31 17.70
C ASP A 113 8.37 -22.30 16.18
N ALA A 114 7.35 -21.60 15.67
CA ALA A 114 7.08 -21.49 14.25
C ALA A 114 8.06 -20.55 13.56
N LYS A 115 8.76 -21.07 12.55
CA LYS A 115 9.50 -20.27 11.56
C LYS A 115 8.62 -20.08 10.34
N ILE A 116 8.33 -18.83 9.98
CA ILE A 116 7.50 -18.48 8.83
C ILE A 116 8.34 -17.86 7.71
N LYS A 117 7.87 -18.01 6.47
CA LYS A 117 8.48 -17.38 5.30
C LYS A 117 8.31 -15.86 5.37
N LEU A 118 9.35 -15.13 4.95
CA LEU A 118 9.28 -13.67 4.78
C LEU A 118 8.27 -13.31 3.68
N GLU A 119 7.35 -12.39 4.02
CA GLU A 119 6.43 -11.77 3.08
C GLU A 119 6.81 -10.30 2.92
N VAL A 120 6.99 -9.85 1.67
CA VAL A 120 7.29 -8.46 1.33
C VAL A 120 6.32 -8.03 0.23
N SER A 121 5.67 -6.90 0.44
CA SER A 121 4.77 -6.27 -0.55
C SER A 121 5.27 -4.86 -0.83
N PRO A 122 5.31 -4.41 -2.10
CA PRO A 122 5.68 -3.03 -2.44
C PRO A 122 4.69 -1.99 -1.88
N LYS A 123 3.49 -2.43 -1.46
CA LYS A 123 2.47 -1.60 -0.81
C LYS A 123 2.76 -1.37 0.68
N LEU A 124 3.56 -2.24 1.32
CA LEU A 124 3.82 -2.20 2.75
C LEU A 124 5.23 -1.65 3.01
N LYS A 125 5.30 -0.41 3.50
CA LYS A 125 6.56 0.32 3.74
C LYS A 125 6.64 0.78 5.20
N HIS A 126 7.88 0.99 5.66
CA HIS A 126 8.18 1.61 6.95
C HIS A 126 8.39 3.11 6.79
N ASP A 127 7.43 3.79 6.17
CA ASP A 127 7.50 5.21 5.81
C ASP A 127 6.76 6.13 6.79
N ALA A 128 6.10 5.56 7.80
CA ALA A 128 5.41 6.29 8.85
C ALA A 128 5.55 5.64 10.23
N ALA A 129 5.34 6.42 11.28
CA ALA A 129 5.22 5.90 12.64
C ALA A 129 3.94 5.05 12.78
N GLY A 130 3.98 4.05 13.67
CA GLY A 130 2.84 3.16 13.93
C GLY A 130 2.75 1.94 13.02
N VAL A 131 3.71 1.76 12.10
CA VAL A 131 3.84 0.52 11.31
C VAL A 131 4.30 -0.62 12.21
N VAL A 132 3.60 -1.75 12.11
CA VAL A 132 3.92 -2.99 12.84
C VAL A 132 4.53 -3.99 11.86
N ALA A 133 5.67 -4.57 12.23
CA ALA A 133 6.40 -5.53 11.42
C ALA A 133 7.08 -6.62 12.26
N MET A 134 7.47 -7.72 11.61
CA MET A 134 8.16 -8.83 12.27
C MET A 134 9.66 -8.56 12.41
N ALA A 135 10.19 -8.72 13.62
CA ALA A 135 11.63 -8.75 13.86
C ALA A 135 12.25 -10.01 13.26
N ARG A 136 13.54 -9.94 12.88
CA ARG A 136 14.30 -11.05 12.32
C ARG A 136 15.76 -11.00 12.79
N SER A 137 16.41 -12.17 12.81
CA SER A 137 17.84 -12.26 13.05
C SER A 137 18.65 -11.67 11.88
N GLN A 138 19.88 -11.24 12.16
CA GLN A 138 20.80 -10.65 11.19
C GLN A 138 21.21 -11.64 10.08
N ASN A 139 21.16 -12.95 10.34
CA ASN A 139 21.44 -13.99 9.35
C ASN A 139 20.19 -14.85 9.10
N PRO A 140 19.38 -14.53 8.10
CA PRO A 140 18.12 -15.21 7.81
C PRO A 140 18.24 -16.59 7.19
#